data_AF-A0A031ILK0-F1
#
_entry.id   AF-A0A031ILK0-F1
#
_cell.length_a   1.000
_cell.length_b   1.000
_cell.length_c   1.000
_cell.angle_alpha   90.00
_cell.angle_beta   90.00
_cell.angle_gamma   90.00
#
_symmetry.space_group_name_H-M   'P 1'
#
loop_
_entity.id
_entity.type
_entity.pdbx_description
1 polymer ?
#
loop_
_entity_poly.entity_id
_entity_poly.type
_entity_poly.pdbx_seq_one_letter_code
_entity_poly.pdbx_strand_id
1 'polypeptide(L)'
;MNPPKLSVFLLKSCLFVLSLGLLGLAGYAIPTLLNGIKSSIIFEKPGYVVLIVAYIALIPLLASIFHGFRILSAFTKSQDAAIRISSSSNSIKKAFLVIAVLAISILPVFFYIGQLDDAPGLVLVGISIVIIPLAISAFFNCMQYMMKKHIVTS
;
A
#
# COMPACT_ATOMS: atom_id res chain seq x y z
N MET A 1 -12.92 -27.47 -7.76
CA MET A 1 -13.10 -26.37 -8.73
C MET A 1 -11.71 -25.85 -9.09
N ASN A 2 -11.28 -25.97 -10.35
CA ASN A 2 -9.97 -25.48 -10.77
C ASN A 2 -9.98 -23.94 -10.78
N PRO A 3 -8.94 -23.26 -10.27
CA PRO A 3 -8.89 -21.80 -10.31
C PRO A 3 -8.90 -21.31 -11.76
N PRO A 4 -9.54 -20.17 -12.06
CA PRO A 4 -9.52 -19.60 -13.41
C PRO A 4 -8.08 -19.15 -13.74
N LYS A 5 -7.33 -20.03 -14.42
CA LYS A 5 -5.90 -19.84 -14.73
C LYS A 5 -5.63 -18.51 -15.45
N LEU A 6 -6.55 -18.12 -16.36
CA LEU A 6 -6.48 -16.85 -17.07
C LEU A 6 -6.58 -15.65 -16.11
N SER A 7 -7.54 -15.64 -15.19
CA SER A 7 -7.68 -14.56 -14.21
C SER A 7 -6.46 -14.45 -13.31
N VAL A 8 -5.92 -15.57 -12.83
CA VAL A 8 -4.69 -15.55 -12.00
C VAL A 8 -3.52 -14.96 -12.77
N PHE A 9 -3.37 -15.30 -14.05
CA PHE A 9 -2.33 -14.72 -14.91
C PHE A 9 -2.52 -13.20 -15.08
N LEU A 10 -3.75 -12.75 -15.41
CA LEU A 10 -4.07 -11.33 -15.56
C LEU A 10 -3.79 -10.53 -14.28
N LEU A 11 -4.20 -11.04 -13.12
CA LEU A 11 -3.94 -10.38 -11.84
C LEU A 11 -2.44 -10.32 -11.52
N LYS A 12 -1.66 -11.36 -11.83
CA LYS A 12 -0.20 -11.34 -11.66
C LYS A 12 0.45 -10.29 -12.55
N SER A 13 0.04 -10.21 -13.82
CA SER A 13 0.53 -9.17 -14.74
C SER A 13 0.18 -7.77 -14.26
N CYS A 14 -1.04 -7.56 -13.75
CA CYS A 14 -1.47 -6.28 -13.17
C CYS A 14 -0.60 -5.89 -11.96
N LEU A 15 -0.35 -6.81 -11.02
CA LEU A 15 0.55 -6.56 -9.89
C LEU A 15 1.98 -6.25 -10.33
N PHE A 16 2.45 -6.89 -11.40
CA PHE A 16 3.79 -6.64 -11.94
C PHE A 16 3.90 -5.23 -12.53
N VAL A 17 2.93 -4.83 -13.35
CA VAL A 17 2.86 -3.47 -13.91
C VAL A 17 2.72 -2.42 -12.80
N LEU A 18 1.89 -2.67 -11.78
CA LEU A 18 1.76 -1.79 -10.63
C LEU A 18 3.09 -1.62 -9.88
N SER A 19 3.83 -2.71 -9.68
CA SER A 19 5.15 -2.68 -9.03
C SER A 19 6.14 -1.85 -9.83
N LEU A 20 6.20 -2.04 -11.15
CA LEU A 20 7.05 -1.26 -12.05
C LEU A 20 6.68 0.21 -12.05
N GLY A 21 5.39 0.54 -12.10
CA GLY A 21 4.91 1.92 -12.04
C GLY A 21 5.31 2.61 -10.73
N LEU A 22 5.12 1.93 -9.60
CA LEU A 22 5.51 2.46 -8.28
C LEU A 22 7.02 2.69 -8.18
N LEU A 23 7.84 1.73 -8.64
CA LEU A 23 9.29 1.86 -8.64
C LEU A 23 9.77 2.94 -9.63
N GLY A 24 9.11 3.08 -10.78
CA GLY A 24 9.40 4.13 -11.76
C GLY A 24 9.10 5.52 -11.20
N LEU A 25 7.94 5.71 -10.58
CA LEU A 25 7.58 6.97 -9.90
C LEU A 25 8.54 7.28 -8.75
N ALA A 26 8.85 6.27 -7.93
CA ALA A 26 9.82 6.41 -6.85
C ALA A 26 11.21 6.76 -7.40
N GLY A 27 11.67 6.13 -8.49
CA GLY A 27 12.94 6.46 -9.13
C GLY A 27 12.97 7.88 -9.70
N TYR A 28 11.88 8.30 -10.35
CA TYR A 28 11.73 9.64 -10.92
C TYR A 28 11.77 10.74 -9.84
N ALA A 29 11.28 10.46 -8.63
CA ALA A 29 11.28 11.44 -7.54
C ALA A 29 12.63 11.56 -6.78
N ILE A 30 13.60 10.67 -7.04
CA ILE A 30 14.91 10.67 -6.34
C ILE A 30 15.68 11.98 -6.56
N PRO A 31 15.84 12.50 -7.81
CA PRO A 31 16.57 13.74 -8.04
C PRO A 31 16.00 14.92 -7.25
N THR A 32 14.66 15.01 -7.17
CA THR A 32 13.97 16.03 -6.38
C THR A 32 14.36 15.94 -4.91
N LEU A 33 14.29 14.74 -4.32
CA LEU A 33 14.68 14.52 -2.92
C LEU A 33 16.15 14.86 -2.66
N LEU A 34 17.06 14.41 -3.54
CA LEU A 34 18.49 14.71 -3.44
C LEU A 34 18.78 16.21 -3.53
N ASN A 35 18.09 16.94 -4.39
CA ASN A 35 18.22 18.39 -4.49
C ASN A 35 17.76 19.07 -3.19
N GLY A 36 16.65 18.60 -2.59
CA GLY A 36 16.18 19.09 -1.30
C GLY A 36 17.18 18.87 -0.17
N ILE A 37 17.83 17.69 -0.16
CA ILE A 37 18.87 17.35 0.83
C ILE A 37 20.11 18.24 0.65
N LYS A 38 20.61 18.37 -0.58
CA LYS A 38 21.82 19.17 -0.87
C LYS A 38 21.65 20.65 -0.56
N SER A 39 20.45 21.18 -0.75
CA SER A 39 20.15 22.59 -0.49
C SER A 39 19.62 22.86 0.92
N SER A 40 19.58 21.84 1.80
CA SER A 40 19.10 21.94 3.19
C SER A 40 17.66 22.46 3.38
N ILE A 41 16.85 22.49 2.32
CA ILE A 41 15.47 23.00 2.33
C ILE A 41 14.41 21.95 2.69
N ILE A 42 14.82 20.76 3.18
CA ILE A 42 13.92 19.64 3.48
C ILE A 42 12.79 20.05 4.44
N PHE A 43 13.13 20.82 5.47
CA PHE A 43 12.19 21.28 6.48
C PHE A 43 11.53 22.62 6.13
N GLU A 44 12.04 23.32 5.11
CA GLU A 44 11.50 24.60 4.66
C GLU A 44 10.31 24.42 3.71
N LYS A 45 10.33 23.36 2.89
CA LYS A 45 9.25 23.07 1.95
C LYS A 45 8.48 21.82 2.38
N PRO A 46 7.19 21.94 2.73
CA PRO A 46 6.39 20.82 3.26
C PRO A 46 6.27 19.64 2.28
N GLY A 47 6.40 19.89 0.98
CA GLY A 47 6.41 18.84 -0.05
C GLY A 47 7.53 17.80 0.11
N TYR A 48 8.69 18.17 0.68
CA TYR A 48 9.76 17.19 0.95
C TYR A 48 9.39 16.23 2.07
N VAL A 49 8.67 16.70 3.09
CA VAL A 49 8.18 15.84 4.17
C VAL A 49 7.19 14.81 3.61
N VAL A 50 6.28 15.24 2.73
CA VAL A 50 5.35 14.34 2.02
C VAL A 50 6.13 13.30 1.21
N LEU A 51 7.17 13.71 0.48
CA LEU A 51 7.98 12.81 -0.33
C LEU A 51 8.74 11.78 0.51
N ILE A 52 9.33 12.18 1.63
CA ILE A 52 10.03 11.27 2.56
C ILE A 52 9.06 10.24 3.14
N VAL A 53 7.89 10.68 3.62
CA VAL A 53 6.88 9.76 4.15
C VAL A 53 6.37 8.81 3.07
N ALA A 54 6.23 9.28 1.82
CA ALA A 54 5.88 8.43 0.69
C ALA A 54 6.94 7.35 0.42
N TYR A 55 8.23 7.66 0.50
CA TYR A 55 9.30 6.66 0.41
C TYR A 55 9.27 5.65 1.57
N ILE A 56 8.98 6.10 2.79
CA ILE A 56 8.83 5.19 3.94
C ILE A 56 7.62 4.26 3.73
N ALA A 57 6.50 4.80 3.25
CA ALA A 57 5.28 4.04 2.95
C ALA A 57 5.43 3.10 1.73
N LEU A 58 6.36 3.38 0.82
CA LEU A 58 6.66 2.51 -0.32
C LEU A 58 7.12 1.13 0.13
N ILE A 59 7.85 1.03 1.24
CA ILE A 59 8.37 -0.23 1.78
C ILE A 59 7.24 -1.21 2.13
N PRO A 60 6.28 -0.88 3.04
CA PRO A 60 5.15 -1.76 3.32
C PRO A 60 4.24 -1.95 2.10
N LEU A 61 4.13 -0.96 1.21
CA LEU A 61 3.34 -1.10 -0.02
C LEU A 61 3.92 -2.19 -0.95
N LEU A 62 5.22 -2.16 -1.22
CA LEU A 62 5.90 -3.20 -2.02
C LEU A 62 5.83 -4.57 -1.34
N ALA A 63 5.97 -4.62 -0.01
CA ALA A 63 5.79 -5.85 0.75
C ALA A 63 4.37 -6.43 0.59
N SER A 64 3.34 -5.56 0.56
CA SER A 64 1.96 -5.99 0.34
C SER A 64 1.74 -6.59 -1.05
N ILE A 65 2.36 -6.02 -2.08
CA ILE A 65 2.28 -6.52 -3.46
C ILE A 65 2.94 -7.89 -3.58
N PHE A 66 4.11 -8.07 -2.93
CA PHE A 66 4.77 -9.38 -2.85
C PHE A 66 3.88 -10.44 -2.21
N HIS A 67 3.15 -10.09 -1.14
CA HIS A 67 2.17 -10.99 -0.55
C HIS A 67 0.95 -11.24 -1.46
N GLY A 68 0.56 -10.27 -2.28
CA GLY A 68 -0.41 -10.46 -3.37
C GLY A 68 0.01 -11.54 -4.36
N PHE A 69 1.26 -11.52 -4.83
CA PHE A 69 1.80 -12.59 -5.68
C PHE A 69 1.79 -13.96 -5.01
N ARG A 70 2.06 -14.01 -3.69
CA ARG A 70 1.99 -15.25 -2.90
C ARG A 70 0.57 -15.80 -2.83
N ILE A 71 -0.43 -14.95 -2.63
CA ILE A 71 -1.86 -15.33 -2.66
C ILE A 71 -2.22 -15.90 -4.03
N LEU A 72 -1.89 -15.19 -5.12
CA LEU A 72 -2.20 -15.63 -6.48
C LEU A 72 -1.53 -16.96 -6.83
N SER A 73 -0.31 -17.19 -6.33
CA SER A 73 0.40 -18.46 -6.53
C SER A 73 -0.12 -19.57 -5.62
N ALA A 74 -0.74 -19.25 -4.49
CA ALA A 74 -1.40 -20.22 -3.64
C ALA A 74 -2.66 -20.79 -4.30
N PHE A 75 -3.40 -20.00 -5.10
CA PHE A 75 -4.55 -20.51 -5.84
C PHE A 75 -4.20 -21.63 -6.83
N THR A 76 -3.00 -21.61 -7.39
CA THR A 76 -2.54 -22.65 -8.34
C THR A 76 -1.97 -23.90 -7.67
N LYS A 77 -1.75 -23.88 -6.35
CA LYS A 77 -1.19 -25.00 -5.58
C LYS A 77 -2.29 -25.71 -4.80
N SER A 78 -2.25 -27.04 -4.76
CA SER A 78 -3.27 -27.86 -4.09
C SER A 78 -3.06 -27.97 -2.59
N GLN A 79 -1.81 -28.12 -2.14
CA GLN A 79 -1.47 -28.25 -0.72
C GLN A 79 -1.17 -26.89 -0.08
N ASP A 80 -1.66 -26.69 1.14
CA ASP A 80 -1.44 -25.52 2.02
C ASP A 80 -1.94 -24.16 1.49
N ALA A 81 -2.80 -24.14 0.47
CA ALA A 81 -3.30 -22.89 -0.12
C ALA A 81 -3.96 -22.00 0.94
N ALA A 82 -4.81 -22.57 1.79
CA ALA A 82 -5.51 -21.83 2.85
C ALA A 82 -4.55 -21.18 3.87
N ILE A 83 -3.53 -21.92 4.32
CA ILE A 83 -2.52 -21.43 5.28
C ILE A 83 -1.71 -20.30 4.65
N ARG A 84 -1.26 -20.48 3.39
CA ARG A 84 -0.46 -19.47 2.66
C ARG A 84 -1.25 -18.20 2.39
N ILE A 85 -2.52 -18.33 2.02
CA ILE A 85 -3.43 -17.19 1.80
C ILE A 85 -3.66 -16.47 3.13
N SER A 86 -3.99 -17.18 4.21
CA SER A 86 -4.23 -16.58 5.53
C SER A 86 -3.01 -15.81 6.07
N SER A 87 -1.81 -16.42 5.97
CA SER A 87 -0.55 -15.79 6.37
C SER A 87 -0.25 -14.54 5.54
N SER A 88 -0.36 -14.62 4.21
CA SER A 88 -0.12 -13.47 3.33
C SER A 88 -1.13 -12.35 3.55
N SER A 89 -2.39 -12.69 3.80
CA SER A 89 -3.46 -11.74 4.14
C SER A 89 -3.16 -10.99 5.45
N ASN A 90 -2.52 -11.66 6.41
CA ASN A 90 -2.10 -11.03 7.66
C ASN A 90 -1.01 -9.99 7.44
N SER A 91 -0.04 -10.32 6.59
CA SER A 91 1.02 -9.41 6.24
C SER A 91 0.49 -8.19 5.48
N ILE A 92 -0.44 -8.38 4.54
CA ILE A 92 -1.07 -7.27 3.81
C ILE A 92 -1.85 -6.38 4.78
N LYS A 93 -2.68 -6.95 5.65
CA LYS A 93 -3.40 -6.19 6.69
C LYS A 93 -2.47 -5.30 7.52
N LYS A 94 -1.37 -5.87 8.02
CA LYS A 94 -0.37 -5.14 8.82
C LYS A 94 0.32 -4.05 8.01
N ALA A 95 0.71 -4.33 6.77
CA ALA A 95 1.33 -3.36 5.88
C ALA A 95 0.43 -2.14 5.67
N PHE A 96 -0.86 -2.36 5.36
CA PHE A 96 -1.81 -1.27 5.18
C PHE A 96 -2.14 -0.53 6.49
N LEU A 97 -2.08 -1.19 7.65
CA LEU A 97 -2.19 -0.51 8.95
C LEU A 97 -1.00 0.44 9.18
N VAL A 98 0.23 0.00 8.87
CA VAL A 98 1.41 0.87 8.93
C VAL A 98 1.29 2.06 7.99
N ILE A 99 0.83 1.84 6.75
CA ILE A 99 0.59 2.92 5.78
C ILE A 99 -0.45 3.91 6.31
N ALA A 100 -1.53 3.43 6.94
CA ALA A 100 -2.54 4.30 7.54
C ALA A 100 -1.96 5.17 8.69
N VAL A 101 -1.13 4.60 9.56
CA VAL A 101 -0.47 5.36 10.63
C VAL A 101 0.44 6.45 10.05
N LEU A 102 1.23 6.11 9.03
CA LEU A 102 2.06 7.08 8.31
C LEU A 102 1.20 8.18 7.66
N ALA A 103 0.10 7.80 7.02
CA ALA A 103 -0.84 8.73 6.40
C ALA A 103 -1.46 9.70 7.41
N ILE A 104 -1.88 9.22 8.58
CA ILE A 104 -2.41 10.06 9.67
C ILE A 104 -1.34 11.04 10.15
N SER A 105 -0.09 10.58 10.28
CA SER A 105 1.02 11.44 10.74
C SER A 105 1.34 12.60 9.80
N ILE A 106 1.14 12.41 8.49
CA ILE A 106 1.40 13.44 7.47
C ILE A 106 0.15 14.28 7.13
N LEU A 107 -1.04 13.87 7.58
CA LEU A 107 -2.28 14.58 7.31
C LEU A 107 -2.24 16.09 7.65
N PRO A 108 -1.66 16.53 8.79
CA PRO A 108 -1.53 17.96 9.10
C PRO A 108 -0.76 18.74 8.03
N VAL A 109 0.21 18.12 7.36
CA VAL A 109 0.98 18.75 6.27
C VAL A 109 0.12 18.99 5.04
N PHE A 110 -0.82 18.08 4.72
CA PHE A 110 -1.78 18.30 3.64
C PHE A 110 -2.74 19.45 3.93
N PHE A 111 -3.19 19.60 5.18
CA PHE A 111 -3.97 20.75 5.61
C PHE A 111 -3.18 22.06 5.47
N TYR A 112 -1.92 22.06 5.93
CA TYR A 112 -1.05 23.23 5.84
C TYR A 112 -0.82 23.68 4.39
N ILE A 113 -0.44 22.77 3.50
CA ILE A 113 -0.24 23.09 2.08
C ILE A 113 -1.56 23.55 1.44
N GLY A 114 -2.67 22.87 1.73
CA GLY A 114 -3.98 23.22 1.16
C GLY A 114 -4.44 24.63 1.55
N GLN A 115 -4.08 25.10 2.75
CA GLN A 115 -4.32 26.48 3.18
C GLN A 115 -3.38 27.48 2.50
N LEU A 116 -2.09 27.13 2.35
CA LEU A 116 -1.10 28.01 1.72
C LEU A 116 -1.39 28.25 0.23
N ASP A 117 -1.77 27.20 -0.49
CA ASP A 117 -1.96 27.25 -1.95
C ASP A 117 -3.42 27.55 -2.34
N ASP A 118 -4.29 27.88 -1.37
CA ASP A 118 -5.74 28.04 -1.54
C ASP A 118 -6.38 26.87 -2.32
N ALA A 119 -5.92 25.65 -2.01
CA ALA A 119 -6.22 24.42 -2.73
C ALA A 119 -7.02 23.45 -1.83
N PRO A 120 -8.34 23.65 -1.65
CA PRO A 120 -9.15 22.83 -0.75
C PRO A 120 -9.18 21.35 -1.17
N GLY A 121 -8.97 21.05 -2.46
CA GLY A 121 -8.88 19.69 -2.97
C GLY A 121 -7.71 18.88 -2.39
N LEU A 122 -6.63 19.53 -1.95
CA LEU A 122 -5.48 18.84 -1.37
C LEU A 122 -5.80 18.21 -0.01
N VAL A 123 -6.73 18.81 0.74
CA VAL A 123 -7.23 18.25 2.00
C VAL A 123 -7.97 16.95 1.74
N LEU A 124 -8.80 16.90 0.68
CA LEU A 124 -9.51 15.68 0.28
C LEU A 124 -8.53 14.57 -0.12
N VAL A 125 -7.45 14.91 -0.82
CA VAL A 125 -6.36 13.97 -1.14
C VAL A 125 -5.75 13.43 0.15
N GLY A 126 -5.38 14.29 1.11
CA GLY A 126 -4.84 13.87 2.40
C GLY A 126 -5.77 12.89 3.14
N ILE A 127 -7.07 13.19 3.19
CA ILE A 127 -8.07 12.31 3.81
C ILE A 127 -8.16 10.96 3.08
N SER A 128 -8.17 10.96 1.75
CA SER A 128 -8.23 9.71 0.98
C SER A 128 -7.02 8.80 1.22
N ILE A 129 -5.83 9.39 1.38
CA ILE A 129 -4.59 8.65 1.67
C ILE A 129 -4.65 7.96 3.04
N VAL A 130 -5.49 8.44 3.97
CA VAL A 130 -5.76 7.77 5.25
C VAL A 130 -6.85 6.70 5.11
N ILE A 131 -7.97 7.01 4.44
CA ILE A 131 -9.14 6.13 4.40
C ILE A 131 -8.86 4.86 3.58
N ILE A 132 -8.19 4.99 2.42
CA ILE A 132 -7.91 3.86 1.52
C ILE A 132 -7.15 2.72 2.24
N PRO A 133 -6.00 2.96 2.89
CA PRO A 133 -5.27 1.89 3.57
C PRO A 133 -6.05 1.30 4.75
N LEU A 134 -6.83 2.10 5.48
CA LEU A 134 -7.71 1.58 6.54
C LEU A 134 -8.78 0.65 5.98
N ALA A 135 -9.43 1.02 4.88
CA ALA A 135 -10.45 0.20 4.23
C ALA A 135 -9.87 -1.14 3.74
N ILE A 136 -8.67 -1.12 3.14
CA ILE A 136 -7.98 -2.34 2.71
C ILE A 136 -7.61 -3.21 3.92
N SER A 137 -7.08 -2.62 4.99
CA SER A 137 -6.75 -3.36 6.22
C SER A 137 -8.00 -4.03 6.83
N ALA A 138 -9.11 -3.30 6.91
CA ALA A 138 -10.40 -3.82 7.38
C ALA A 138 -10.91 -4.96 6.49
N PHE A 139 -10.82 -4.83 5.16
CA PHE A 139 -11.18 -5.88 4.21
C PHE A 139 -10.41 -7.18 4.47
N PHE A 140 -9.07 -7.10 4.61
CA PHE A 140 -8.25 -8.27 4.93
C PHE A 140 -8.57 -8.87 6.30
N ASN A 141 -8.95 -8.02 7.27
CA ASN A 141 -9.40 -8.51 8.58
C ASN A 141 -10.70 -9.33 8.48
N CYS A 142 -11.70 -8.83 7.73
CA CYS A 142 -12.94 -9.56 7.47
C CYS A 142 -12.69 -10.87 6.73
N MET A 143 -11.83 -10.85 5.70
CA MET A 143 -11.47 -12.05 4.96
C MET A 143 -10.81 -13.10 5.86
N GLN A 144 -9.90 -12.68 6.75
CA GLN A 144 -9.26 -13.57 7.72
C GLN A 144 -10.26 -14.19 8.69
N TYR A 145 -11.22 -13.41 9.18
CA TYR A 145 -12.28 -13.91 10.06
C TYR A 145 -13.09 -15.00 9.37
N MET A 146 -13.51 -14.79 8.12
CA MET A 146 -14.23 -15.78 7.33
C MET A 146 -13.42 -17.05 7.12
N MET A 147 -12.13 -16.93 6.74
CA MET A 147 -11.27 -18.09 6.53
C MET A 147 -11.10 -18.93 7.81
N LYS A 148 -10.87 -18.29 8.96
CA LYS A 148 -10.74 -18.99 10.24
C LYS A 148 -12.04 -19.69 10.64
N LYS A 149 -13.18 -19.03 10.42
CA LYS A 149 -14.49 -19.61 10.71
C LYS A 149 -14.69 -20.94 9.97
N HIS A 150 -14.34 -21.00 8.68
CA HIS A 150 -14.52 -22.20 7.87
C HIS A 150 -13.44 -23.28 8.09
N ILE A 151 -12.20 -22.90 8.41
CA ILE A 151 -11.12 -23.87 8.67
C ILE A 151 -11.31 -24.60 10.01
N VAL A 152 -11.90 -23.96 11.02
CA VAL A 152 -12.11 -24.56 12.36
C VAL A 152 -13.37 -25.43 12.43
N THR A 153 -14.30 -25.30 11.49
CA THR A 153 -15.56 -26.08 11.43
C THR A 153 -15.49 -27.29 10.49
N SER A 154 -14.30 -27.67 10.00
CA SER A 154 -14.06 -28.80 9.09
C SER A 154 -13.25 -29.88 9.79
#